data_AF-A0A9D4ZHR3-F1
#
_entry.id   AF-A0A9D4ZHR3-F1
#
_cell.length_a   1.000
_cell.length_b   1.000
_cell.length_c   1.000
_cell.angle_alpha   90.00
_cell.angle_beta   90.00
_cell.angle_gamma   90.00
#
_symmetry.space_group_name_H-M   'P 1'
#
loop_
_entity.id
_entity.type
_entity.pdbx_description
1 polymer ?
#
loop_
_entity_poly.entity_id
_entity_poly.type
_entity_poly.pdbx_seq_one_letter_code
_entity_poly.pdbx_strand_id
1 'polypeptide(L)'
;MQVRQLAEDKSYWLAIPNIGFLLKNLTQGRKELLSLLSRRQYKEMLMSLLEKKKLRMSQLGMQFHIRDLIGSGQLCLSRTPAGWLVHIPRG
;
A
#
# COMPACT_ATOMS: atom_id res chain seq x y z
N MET A 1 19.88 -25.51 -26.51
CA MET A 1 19.41 -25.26 -25.14
C MET A 1 18.00 -24.72 -25.20
N GLN A 2 17.03 -25.48 -24.70
CA GLN A 2 15.60 -25.17 -24.78
C GLN A 2 15.15 -24.68 -23.41
N VAL A 3 14.88 -23.38 -23.27
CA VAL A 3 14.26 -22.82 -22.06
C VAL A 3 12.87 -22.36 -22.43
N ARG A 4 11.90 -23.27 -22.40
CA ARG A 4 10.48 -22.93 -22.38
C ARG A 4 9.71 -24.05 -21.71
N GLN A 5 9.32 -23.83 -20.46
CA GLN A 5 7.94 -23.99 -19.97
C GLN A 5 7.94 -23.97 -18.44
N LEU A 6 7.62 -22.81 -17.87
CA LEU A 6 7.11 -22.66 -16.49
C LEU A 6 6.01 -21.58 -16.49
N ALA A 7 5.19 -21.55 -17.53
CA ALA A 7 3.98 -20.75 -17.53
C ALA A 7 2.83 -21.75 -17.34
N GLU A 8 2.25 -21.79 -16.14
CA GLU A 8 0.99 -22.49 -15.90
C GLU A 8 -0.06 -22.06 -16.93
N ASP A 9 -1.01 -22.92 -17.26
CA ASP A 9 -2.04 -22.76 -18.31
C ASP A 9 -2.89 -21.48 -18.24
N LYS A 10 -2.69 -20.64 -17.21
CA LYS A 10 -3.33 -19.32 -17.01
C LYS A 10 -2.33 -18.18 -16.74
N SER A 11 -1.12 -18.27 -17.26
CA SER A 11 -0.11 -17.21 -17.11
C SER A 11 -0.26 -16.15 -18.20
N TYR A 12 -0.22 -14.88 -17.81
CA TYR A 12 -0.24 -13.75 -18.74
C TYR A 12 1.10 -13.01 -18.71
N TRP A 13 1.61 -12.67 -19.89
CA TRP A 13 2.77 -11.78 -20.03
C TRP A 13 2.27 -10.35 -20.25
N LEU A 14 2.61 -9.45 -19.34
CA LEU A 14 2.24 -8.04 -19.44
C LEU A 14 3.51 -7.20 -19.38
N ALA A 15 3.64 -6.28 -20.35
CA ALA A 15 4.68 -5.26 -20.34
C ALA A 15 4.05 -3.94 -19.90
N ILE A 16 4.53 -3.39 -18.79
CA ILE A 16 4.11 -2.08 -18.30
C ILE A 16 5.25 -1.10 -18.56
N PRO A 17 5.05 -0.07 -19.41
CA PRO A 17 6.03 0.97 -19.61
C PRO A 17 6.43 1.60 -18.27
N ASN A 18 7.73 1.86 -18.06
CA ASN A 18 8.25 2.47 -16.83
C ASN A 18 7.94 1.70 -15.53
N ILE A 19 7.79 0.37 -15.57
CA ILE A 19 7.45 -0.44 -14.38
C ILE A 19 8.39 -0.21 -13.18
N GLY A 20 9.70 0.02 -13.42
CA GLY A 20 10.64 0.32 -12.34
C GLY A 20 10.30 1.60 -11.57
N PHE A 21 9.82 2.63 -12.28
CA PHE A 21 9.35 3.87 -11.64
C PHE A 21 8.10 3.62 -10.79
N LEU A 22 7.14 2.84 -11.30
CA LEU A 22 5.94 2.47 -10.56
C LEU A 22 6.29 1.69 -9.29
N LEU A 23 7.14 0.67 -9.39
CA LEU A 23 7.58 -0.16 -8.27
C LEU A 23 8.31 0.66 -7.20
N LYS A 24 9.12 1.64 -7.63
CA LYS A 24 9.78 2.57 -6.71
C LYS A 24 8.76 3.41 -5.94
N ASN A 25 7.79 4.02 -6.65
CA ASN A 25 6.74 4.84 -6.02
C ASN A 25 5.87 4.01 -5.08
N LEU A 26 5.55 2.76 -5.45
CA LEU A 26 4.84 1.81 -4.60
C LEU A 26 5.62 1.56 -3.30
N THR A 27 6.86 1.10 -3.43
CA THR A 27 7.71 0.73 -2.29
C THR A 27 7.96 1.92 -1.36
N GLN A 28 8.22 3.10 -1.92
CA GLN A 28 8.48 4.30 -1.13
C GLN A 28 7.24 4.83 -0.42
N GLY A 29 6.08 4.84 -1.10
CA GLY A 29 4.83 5.27 -0.48
C GLY A 29 4.35 4.34 0.63
N ARG A 30 4.50 3.02 0.47
CA ARG A 30 4.25 2.04 1.55
C ARG A 30 5.09 2.35 2.79
N LYS A 31 6.40 2.54 2.62
CA LYS A 31 7.33 2.86 3.71
C LYS A 31 6.97 4.17 4.39
N GLU A 32 6.65 5.20 3.62
CA GLU A 32 6.25 6.51 4.15
C GLU A 32 4.95 6.42 4.96
N LEU A 33 3.92 5.76 4.44
CA LEU A 33 2.64 5.58 5.12
C LEU A 33 2.78 4.77 6.41
N LEU A 34 3.50 3.65 6.38
CA LEU A 34 3.77 2.85 7.57
C LEU A 34 4.58 3.64 8.60
N SER A 35 5.57 4.42 8.18
CA SER A 35 6.34 5.30 9.08
C SER A 35 5.48 6.42 9.68
N LEU A 36 4.54 6.97 8.91
CA LEU A 36 3.62 8.00 9.39
C LEU A 36 2.74 7.46 10.52
N LEU A 37 2.20 6.24 10.36
CA LEU A 37 1.39 5.59 11.38
C LEU A 37 2.23 5.12 12.56
N SER A 38 3.40 4.51 12.33
CA SER A 38 4.22 3.93 13.39
C SER A 38 4.74 4.94 14.43
N ARG A 39 4.87 6.21 14.04
CA ARG A 39 5.25 7.32 14.93
C ARG A 39 4.13 7.75 15.87
N ARG A 40 2.90 7.29 15.68
CA ARG A 40 1.77 7.59 16.57
C ARG A 40 1.72 6.60 17.72
N GLN A 41 1.33 7.08 18.89
CA GLN A 41 1.21 6.27 20.12
C GLN A 41 0.45 4.96 19.88
N TYR A 42 -0.68 5.02 19.19
CA TYR A 42 -1.54 3.87 18.92
C TYR A 42 -1.37 3.26 17.53
N LYS A 43 -0.43 3.77 16.73
CA LYS A 43 -0.17 3.32 15.34
C LYS A 43 -1.41 3.33 14.44
N GLU A 44 -2.29 4.30 14.67
CA GLU A 44 -3.59 4.41 14.01
C GLU A 44 -3.96 5.87 13.67
N MET A 45 -4.90 6.04 12.75
CA MET A 45 -5.45 7.33 12.36
C MET A 45 -6.84 7.17 11.71
N LEU A 46 -7.73 8.14 11.90
CA LEU A 46 -8.98 8.22 11.14
C LEU A 46 -8.70 8.34 9.64
N MET A 47 -9.37 7.53 8.83
CA MET A 47 -9.20 7.46 7.38
C MET A 47 -9.40 8.84 6.73
N SER A 48 -10.40 9.60 7.17
CA SER A 48 -10.71 10.94 6.67
C SER A 48 -9.59 11.96 6.91
N LEU A 49 -8.77 11.78 7.95
CA LEU A 49 -7.59 12.60 8.23
C LEU A 49 -6.37 12.09 7.46
N LEU A 50 -6.24 10.77 7.35
CA LEU A 50 -5.14 10.12 6.66
C LEU A 50 -5.15 10.45 5.16
N GLU A 51 -6.32 10.37 4.52
CA GLU A 51 -6.49 10.68 3.10
C GLU A 51 -6.13 12.12 2.72
N LYS A 52 -6.23 13.06 3.68
CA LYS A 52 -5.85 14.47 3.47
C LYS A 52 -4.33 14.69 3.51
N LYS A 53 -3.55 13.72 3.99
CA LYS A 53 -2.09 13.81 4.01
C LYS A 53 -1.54 13.58 2.61
N LYS A 54 -0.59 14.41 2.20
CA LYS A 54 0.19 14.20 0.98
C LYS A 54 1.41 13.34 1.30
N LEU A 55 1.61 12.30 0.49
CA LEU A 55 2.86 11.54 0.46
C LEU A 55 3.90 12.36 -0.30
N ARG A 56 5.15 12.32 0.16
CA ARG A 56 6.29 13.03 -0.42
C ARG A 56 7.13 12.13 -1.31
N MET A 57 7.14 10.83 -1.01
CA MET A 57 8.01 9.84 -1.64
C MET A 57 7.28 9.00 -2.70
N SER A 58 6.01 9.30 -2.97
CA SER A 58 5.22 8.60 -3.97
C SER A 58 4.29 9.56 -4.70
N GLN A 59 4.23 9.41 -6.02
CA GLN A 59 3.22 10.04 -6.87
C GLN A 59 1.90 9.25 -6.87
N LEU A 60 1.90 8.01 -6.39
CA LEU A 60 0.67 7.25 -6.17
C LEU A 60 0.00 7.83 -4.92
N GLY A 61 -1.23 8.34 -5.10
CA GLY A 61 -1.94 9.07 -4.04
C GLY A 61 -2.19 8.23 -2.78
N MET A 62 -2.48 8.90 -1.66
CA MET A 62 -2.66 8.25 -0.34
C MET A 62 -3.65 7.07 -0.38
N GLN A 63 -4.81 7.23 -1.02
CA GLN A 63 -5.82 6.17 -1.11
C GLN A 63 -5.32 4.92 -1.85
N PHE A 64 -4.40 5.06 -2.81
CA PHE A 64 -3.80 3.92 -3.49
C PHE A 64 -3.05 3.07 -2.47
N HIS A 65 -2.15 3.68 -1.70
CA HIS A 65 -1.33 2.96 -0.71
C HIS A 65 -2.16 2.40 0.45
N ILE A 66 -3.22 3.09 0.87
CA ILE A 66 -4.13 2.55 1.89
C ILE A 66 -4.78 1.26 1.38
N ARG A 67 -5.36 1.26 0.18
CA ARG A 67 -6.02 0.08 -0.40
C ARG A 67 -5.03 -1.07 -0.62
N ASP A 68 -3.86 -0.74 -1.15
CA ASP A 68 -2.78 -1.68 -1.38
C ASP A 68 -2.28 -2.34 -0.09
N LEU A 69 -2.06 -1.58 0.99
CA LEU A 69 -1.64 -2.12 2.29
C LEU A 69 -2.74 -2.86 3.04
N ILE A 70 -4.01 -2.52 2.82
CA ILE A 70 -5.14 -3.33 3.31
C ILE A 70 -5.16 -4.68 2.56
N GLY A 71 -5.00 -4.64 1.23
CA GLY A 71 -4.95 -5.85 0.39
C GLY A 71 -3.79 -6.78 0.72
N SER A 72 -2.66 -6.23 1.19
CA SER A 72 -1.51 -7.02 1.66
C SER A 72 -1.58 -7.40 3.15
N GLY A 73 -2.61 -6.99 3.88
CA GLY A 73 -2.78 -7.28 5.31
C GLY A 73 -1.87 -6.49 6.26
N GLN A 74 -1.14 -5.50 5.75
CA GLN A 74 -0.25 -4.66 6.55
C GLN A 74 -0.99 -3.50 7.26
N LEU A 75 -2.21 -3.19 6.82
CA LEU A 75 -3.12 -2.26 7.48
C LEU A 75 -4.48 -2.93 7.68
N CYS A 76 -5.12 -2.60 8.79
CA CYS A 76 -6.47 -3.00 9.13
C CYS A 76 -7.38 -1.78 9.26
N LEU A 77 -8.67 -2.03 9.03
CA LEU A 77 -9.74 -1.06 9.26
C LEU A 77 -10.56 -1.49 10.47
N SER A 78 -10.81 -0.56 11.39
CA SER A 78 -11.77 -0.75 12.48
C SER A 78 -12.81 0.36 12.46
N ARG A 79 -14.06 0.01 12.77
CA ARG A 79 -15.17 0.96 12.77
C ARG A 79 -15.25 1.66 14.13
N THR A 80 -15.31 2.99 14.10
CA THR A 80 -15.53 3.82 15.28
C THR A 80 -16.73 4.76 15.04
N PRO A 81 -17.34 5.35 16.09
CA PRO A 81 -18.38 6.35 15.92
C PRO A 81 -17.93 7.57 15.10
N ALA A 82 -16.64 7.91 15.13
CA ALA A 82 -16.07 9.01 14.35
C ALA A 82 -15.73 8.63 12.88
N GLY A 83 -15.94 7.36 12.51
CA GLY A 83 -15.66 6.83 11.17
C GLY A 83 -14.66 5.68 11.17
N TRP A 84 -14.05 5.44 10.00
CA TRP A 84 -13.07 4.36 9.83
C TRP A 84 -11.72 4.74 10.41
N LEU A 85 -11.16 3.85 11.21
CA LEU A 85 -9.82 3.96 11.76
C LEU A 85 -8.90 3.00 11.00
N VAL A 86 -7.80 3.52 10.48
CA VAL A 86 -6.75 2.76 9.81
C VAL A 86 -5.64 2.52 10.81
N HIS A 87 -5.21 1.28 11.00
CA HIS A 87 -4.14 0.94 11.95
C HIS A 87 -3.24 -0.17 11.43
N ILE A 88 -2.02 -0.21 11.97
CA ILE A 88 -1.13 -1.36 11.78
C ILE A 88 -1.63 -2.51 12.68
N PRO A 89 -1.80 -3.74 12.16
CA PRO A 89 -2.18 -4.89 12.98
C PRO A 89 -1.16 -5.11 14.10
N ARG A 90 -1.62 -5.49 15.29
CA ARG A 90 -0.73 -5.97 16.35
C ARG A 90 -0.43 -7.43 16.03
N GLY A 91 0.83 -7.71 15.66
CA GLY A 91 1.32 -9.08 15.54
C GLY A 91 1.50 -9.75 16.89
#